data_AF-A0A9N7VUY6-F1
#
_entry.id   AF-A0A9N7VUY6-F1
#
_cell.length_a   1.000
_cell.length_b   1.000
_cell.length_c   1.000
_cell.angle_alpha   90.00
_cell.angle_beta   90.00
_cell.angle_gamma   90.00
#
_symmetry.space_group_name_H-M   'P 1'
#
loop_
_entity.id
_entity.type
_entity.pdbx_description
1 polymer ?
#
loop_
_entity_poly.entity_id
_entity_poly.type
_entity_poly.pdbx_seq_one_letter_code
_entity_poly.pdbx_strand_id
1 'polypeptide(L)'
;MSRPACGACGAGRAGYNVRGCRAHTCIARGCSSLCLSPGHNMKLVGTVVVLSVAVMTVLIYQALRQEIRLRGLKTRTAESHETVKAKEEMIIEVKKKTVELKTEMDAANAKIDELRNKKAEVEKSIQEFEKSLTSCNTEKEAADTKKKEVWETMNKLKADHAEAKKKAEEDIQTLKQQILDKDKAICAFADMTKEEAKKLCGTAAAAA
;
A
#
# COMPACT_ATOMS: atom_id res chain seq x y z
N MET A 1 -33.49 -73.74 8.68
CA MET A 1 -32.92 -72.55 9.35
C MET A 1 -32.34 -71.65 8.27
N SER A 2 -33.14 -70.71 7.76
CA SER A 2 -32.75 -69.82 6.68
C SER A 2 -32.83 -68.38 7.22
N ARG A 3 -31.69 -67.71 7.31
CA ARG A 3 -31.59 -66.28 7.64
C ARG A 3 -31.75 -65.47 6.36
N PRO A 4 -32.58 -64.42 6.30
CA PRO A 4 -32.40 -63.37 5.32
C PRO A 4 -31.47 -62.29 5.88
N ALA A 5 -30.58 -61.83 5.00
CA ALA A 5 -29.69 -60.72 5.21
C ALA A 5 -30.42 -59.37 5.08
N CYS A 6 -30.14 -58.44 6.00
CA CYS A 6 -30.15 -57.00 5.75
C CYS A 6 -28.73 -56.56 6.14
N GLY A 7 -27.90 -56.03 5.25
CA GLY A 7 -28.18 -54.86 4.42
C GLY A 7 -27.42 -53.70 5.05
N ALA A 8 -26.19 -53.50 4.60
CA ALA A 8 -25.24 -52.51 5.11
C ALA A 8 -25.80 -51.08 5.01
N CYS A 9 -25.55 -50.25 6.02
CA CYS A 9 -25.70 -48.80 5.93
C CYS A 9 -24.36 -48.17 6.33
N GLY A 10 -23.66 -47.65 5.31
CA GLY A 10 -22.35 -47.02 5.43
C GLY A 10 -22.41 -45.64 6.07
N ALA A 11 -21.31 -45.27 6.71
CA ALA A 11 -21.06 -43.94 7.25
C ALA A 11 -20.77 -42.94 6.12
N GLY A 12 -21.45 -41.78 6.16
CA GLY A 12 -21.16 -40.62 5.31
C GLY A 12 -21.63 -39.34 6.00
N ARG A 13 -20.67 -38.49 6.39
CA ARG A 13 -20.89 -37.16 6.96
C ARG A 13 -21.46 -36.22 5.89
N ALA A 14 -22.52 -35.48 6.22
CA ALA A 14 -22.66 -34.04 5.99
C ALA A 14 -24.03 -33.61 6.50
N GLY A 15 -24.05 -32.58 7.35
CA GLY A 15 -25.23 -32.17 8.10
C GLY A 15 -26.35 -31.61 7.24
N TYR A 16 -27.55 -32.17 7.41
CA TYR A 16 -28.81 -31.47 7.34
C TYR A 16 -29.75 -32.05 8.40
N ASN A 17 -30.49 -31.15 9.05
CA ASN A 17 -31.29 -31.38 10.24
C ASN A 17 -32.58 -32.15 9.87
N VAL A 18 -32.55 -33.49 9.93
CA VAL A 18 -33.74 -34.33 9.67
C VAL A 18 -34.57 -34.42 10.95
N ARG A 19 -35.57 -33.55 11.03
CA ARG A 19 -36.64 -33.64 12.02
C ARG A 19 -37.40 -34.94 11.84
N GLY A 20 -37.45 -35.75 12.90
CA GLY A 20 -38.62 -36.56 13.24
C GLY A 20 -38.87 -37.78 12.37
N CYS A 21 -38.11 -38.86 12.59
CA CYS A 21 -38.65 -40.21 12.40
C CYS A 21 -39.79 -40.41 13.41
N ARG A 22 -41.02 -40.16 12.98
CA ARG A 22 -42.23 -40.52 13.71
C ARG A 22 -43.05 -41.47 12.84
N ALA A 23 -43.50 -42.52 13.50
CA ALA A 23 -44.43 -43.56 13.04
C ALA A 23 -43.81 -44.63 12.15
N HIS A 24 -43.64 -45.82 12.72
CA HIS A 24 -44.65 -46.84 12.56
C HIS A 24 -44.80 -47.53 13.92
N THR A 25 -45.74 -47.05 14.75
CA THR A 25 -46.33 -47.92 15.75
C THR A 25 -47.00 -49.04 14.98
N CYS A 26 -46.32 -50.17 14.88
CA CYS A 26 -46.93 -51.46 14.60
C CYS A 26 -48.01 -51.67 15.67
N ILE A 27 -49.24 -51.27 15.35
CA ILE A 27 -50.40 -51.90 15.97
C ILE A 27 -50.36 -53.32 15.39
N ALA A 28 -49.68 -54.20 16.11
CA ALA A 28 -49.87 -55.63 15.96
C ALA A 28 -51.36 -55.85 16.19
N ARG A 29 -52.14 -55.89 15.09
CA ARG A 29 -53.44 -56.53 15.07
C ARG A 29 -53.15 -57.99 15.36
N GLY A 30 -53.11 -58.32 16.65
CA GLY A 30 -53.16 -59.68 17.13
C GLY A 30 -54.35 -60.32 16.46
N CYS A 31 -54.07 -61.27 15.57
CA CYS A 31 -55.01 -62.19 15.01
C CYS A 31 -55.51 -63.06 16.17
N SER A 32 -56.44 -62.53 16.97
CA SER A 32 -57.19 -63.33 17.93
C SER A 32 -58.32 -63.96 17.12
N SER A 33 -58.07 -65.18 16.65
CA SER A 33 -59.11 -66.12 16.26
C SER A 33 -60.14 -66.21 17.38
N LEU A 34 -61.24 -65.47 17.23
CA LEU A 34 -62.46 -65.72 17.97
C LEU A 34 -63.11 -66.94 17.31
N CYS A 35 -62.79 -68.12 17.82
CA CYS A 35 -63.68 -69.27 17.72
C CYS A 35 -64.96 -68.91 18.46
N LEU A 36 -65.98 -68.47 17.72
CA LEU A 36 -67.36 -68.42 18.21
C LEU A 36 -67.88 -69.85 18.30
N SER A 37 -67.91 -70.41 19.52
CA SER A 37 -68.78 -71.54 19.84
C SER A 37 -70.11 -71.04 20.41
N PRO A 38 -71.26 -71.64 20.01
CA PRO A 38 -72.58 -71.15 20.35
C PRO A 38 -73.03 -71.67 21.73
N GLY A 39 -73.41 -70.76 22.65
CA GLY A 39 -73.99 -71.16 23.93
C GLY A 39 -74.06 -70.07 25.00
N HIS A 40 -74.84 -68.99 24.77
CA HIS A 40 -75.56 -68.16 25.77
C HIS A 40 -76.00 -66.82 25.13
N ASN A 41 -77.12 -66.82 24.41
CA ASN A 41 -77.45 -65.80 23.39
C ASN A 41 -78.11 -64.48 23.89
N MET A 42 -78.34 -64.26 25.19
CA MET A 42 -78.92 -62.97 25.67
C MET A 42 -77.99 -62.10 26.52
N LYS A 43 -76.86 -62.61 27.03
CA LYS A 43 -75.90 -61.81 27.83
C LYS A 43 -74.68 -61.34 27.01
N LEU A 44 -74.30 -62.10 25.97
CA LEU A 44 -73.21 -61.72 25.05
C LEU A 44 -73.56 -60.55 24.13
N VAL A 45 -74.84 -60.43 23.74
CA VAL A 45 -75.28 -59.35 22.84
C VAL A 45 -75.14 -57.99 23.53
N GLY A 46 -75.50 -57.90 24.82
CA GLY A 46 -75.34 -56.68 25.61
C GLY A 46 -73.88 -56.24 25.77
N THR A 47 -72.96 -57.17 26.03
CA THR A 47 -71.54 -56.84 26.19
C THR A 47 -70.88 -56.42 24.88
N VAL A 48 -71.26 -57.00 23.75
CA VAL A 48 -70.75 -56.60 22.42
C VAL A 48 -71.19 -55.19 22.04
N VAL A 49 -72.43 -54.80 22.33
CA VAL A 49 -72.93 -53.44 22.06
C VAL A 49 -72.18 -52.40 22.91
N VAL A 50 -71.97 -52.69 24.21
CA VAL A 50 -71.21 -51.78 25.10
C VAL A 50 -69.75 -51.64 24.65
N LEU A 51 -69.11 -52.74 24.22
CA LEU A 51 -67.75 -52.70 23.68
C LEU A 51 -67.66 -51.88 22.39
N SER A 52 -68.65 -51.97 21.50
CA SER A 52 -68.70 -51.18 20.27
C SER A 52 -68.77 -49.67 20.54
N VAL A 53 -69.64 -49.26 21.48
CA VAL A 53 -69.77 -47.85 21.89
C VAL A 53 -68.49 -47.36 22.59
N ALA A 54 -67.87 -48.19 23.42
CA ALA A 54 -66.60 -47.87 24.07
C ALA A 54 -65.47 -47.64 23.05
N VAL A 55 -65.39 -48.46 21.99
CA VAL A 55 -64.38 -48.27 20.94
C VAL A 55 -64.63 -46.96 20.17
N MET A 56 -65.88 -46.67 19.81
CA MET A 56 -66.22 -45.43 19.08
C MET A 56 -65.91 -44.17 19.88
N THR A 57 -66.21 -44.15 21.18
CA THR A 57 -65.90 -42.99 22.05
C THR A 57 -64.39 -42.79 22.20
N VAL A 58 -63.60 -43.87 22.31
CA VAL A 58 -62.13 -43.80 22.33
C VAL A 58 -61.57 -43.23 21.02
N LEU A 59 -62.12 -43.62 19.85
CA LEU A 59 -61.70 -43.09 18.56
C LEU A 59 -62.02 -41.60 18.40
N ILE A 60 -63.19 -41.14 18.86
CA ILE A 60 -63.57 -39.72 18.88
C ILE A 60 -62.63 -38.93 19.78
N TYR A 61 -62.32 -39.45 20.98
CA TYR A 61 -61.38 -38.80 21.88
C TYR A 61 -59.97 -38.70 21.30
N GLN A 62 -59.50 -39.75 20.62
CA GLN A 62 -58.22 -39.72 19.92
C GLN A 62 -58.20 -38.70 18.77
N ALA A 63 -59.27 -38.61 17.98
CA ALA A 63 -59.41 -37.64 16.90
C ALA A 63 -59.41 -36.19 17.42
N LEU A 64 -60.17 -35.90 18.49
CA LEU A 64 -60.17 -34.58 19.15
C LEU A 64 -58.78 -34.21 19.68
N ARG A 65 -58.06 -35.16 20.26
CA ARG A 65 -56.71 -34.94 20.80
C ARG A 65 -55.67 -34.70 19.70
N GLN A 66 -55.83 -35.33 18.54
CA GLN A 66 -55.02 -35.07 17.35
C GLN A 66 -55.28 -33.67 16.80
N GLU A 67 -56.54 -33.24 16.73
CA GLU A 67 -56.88 -31.89 16.29
C GLU A 67 -56.31 -30.80 17.21
N ILE A 68 -56.43 -30.94 18.52
CA ILE A 68 -55.88 -29.96 19.48
C ILE A 68 -54.36 -29.85 19.33
N ARG A 69 -53.68 -30.99 19.16
CA ARG A 69 -52.23 -31.03 18.87
C ARG A 69 -51.88 -30.39 17.53
N LEU A 70 -52.68 -30.63 16.50
CA LEU A 70 -52.48 -30.07 15.17
C LEU A 70 -52.64 -28.54 15.20
N ARG A 71 -53.66 -28.02 15.89
CA ARG A 71 -53.88 -26.57 16.06
C ARG A 71 -52.75 -25.92 16.85
N GLY A 72 -52.30 -26.55 17.95
CA GLY A 72 -51.18 -26.06 18.74
C GLY A 72 -49.84 -26.06 17.99
N LEU A 73 -49.61 -27.03 17.12
CA LEU A 73 -48.43 -27.04 16.24
C LEU A 73 -48.55 -25.98 15.13
N LYS A 74 -49.75 -25.75 14.59
CA LYS A 74 -50.00 -24.75 13.55
C LYS A 74 -49.82 -23.32 14.10
N THR A 75 -50.29 -23.04 15.31
CA THR A 75 -50.05 -21.75 15.98
C THR A 75 -48.57 -21.54 16.29
N ARG A 76 -47.88 -22.55 16.86
CA ARG A 76 -46.43 -22.48 17.11
C ARG A 76 -45.61 -22.32 15.82
N THR A 77 -46.06 -22.93 14.73
CA THR A 77 -45.39 -22.79 13.42
C THR A 77 -45.60 -21.40 12.84
N ALA A 78 -46.80 -20.81 12.97
CA ALA A 78 -47.08 -19.44 12.55
C ALA A 78 -46.25 -18.43 13.35
N GLU A 79 -46.21 -18.56 14.67
CA GLU A 79 -45.42 -17.70 15.57
C GLU A 79 -43.90 -17.85 15.32
N SER A 80 -43.42 -19.08 15.10
CA SER A 80 -42.02 -19.33 14.73
C SER A 80 -41.68 -18.76 13.35
N HIS A 81 -42.63 -18.69 12.43
CA HIS A 81 -42.40 -18.20 11.07
C HIS A 81 -42.27 -16.67 11.04
N GLU A 82 -43.04 -15.94 11.84
CA GLU A 82 -42.88 -14.48 11.97
C GLU A 82 -41.56 -14.10 12.62
N THR A 83 -41.17 -14.82 13.68
CA THR A 83 -39.88 -14.59 14.35
C THR A 83 -38.68 -14.98 13.48
N VAL A 84 -38.81 -16.01 12.63
CA VAL A 84 -37.78 -16.37 11.64
C VAL A 84 -37.68 -15.32 10.55
N LYS A 85 -38.81 -14.84 10.00
CA LYS A 85 -38.80 -13.76 8.99
C LYS A 85 -38.15 -12.47 9.49
N ALA A 86 -38.50 -12.03 10.70
CA ALA A 86 -37.86 -10.86 11.31
C ALA A 86 -36.34 -11.05 11.49
N LYS A 87 -35.91 -12.27 11.87
CA LYS A 87 -34.48 -12.60 11.96
C LYS A 87 -33.79 -12.66 10.60
N GLU A 88 -34.45 -13.16 9.57
CA GLU A 88 -33.93 -13.17 8.21
C GLU A 88 -33.75 -11.75 7.66
N GLU A 89 -34.72 -10.86 7.88
CA GLU A 89 -34.61 -9.44 7.51
C GLU A 89 -33.45 -8.75 8.23
N MET A 90 -33.30 -8.98 9.55
CA MET A 90 -32.15 -8.48 10.32
C MET A 90 -30.81 -9.03 9.80
N ILE A 91 -30.75 -10.32 9.42
CA ILE A 91 -29.54 -10.92 8.83
C ILE A 91 -29.21 -10.29 7.49
N ILE A 92 -30.21 -10.02 6.65
CA ILE A 92 -30.02 -9.35 5.35
C ILE A 92 -29.47 -7.93 5.56
N GLU A 93 -30.03 -7.18 6.52
CA GLU A 93 -29.56 -5.83 6.84
C GLU A 93 -28.11 -5.83 7.36
N VAL A 94 -27.78 -6.74 8.28
CA VAL A 94 -26.41 -6.87 8.80
C VAL A 94 -25.43 -7.27 7.69
N LYS A 95 -25.82 -8.18 6.80
CA LYS A 95 -25.01 -8.54 5.62
C LYS A 95 -24.79 -7.34 4.70
N LYS A 96 -25.82 -6.53 4.45
CA LYS A 96 -25.70 -5.30 3.66
C LYS A 96 -24.70 -4.33 4.30
N LYS A 97 -24.86 -4.03 5.60
CA LYS A 97 -23.92 -3.17 6.34
C LYS A 97 -22.48 -3.73 6.33
N THR A 98 -22.32 -5.04 6.43
CA THR A 98 -21.00 -5.68 6.34
C THR A 98 -20.36 -5.49 4.97
N VAL A 99 -21.14 -5.60 3.89
CA VAL A 99 -20.65 -5.34 2.53
C VAL A 99 -20.31 -3.87 2.35
N GLU A 100 -21.17 -2.94 2.80
CA GLU A 100 -20.91 -1.50 2.76
C GLU A 100 -19.62 -1.15 3.51
N LEU A 101 -19.45 -1.59 4.76
CA LEU A 101 -18.23 -1.40 5.54
C LEU A 101 -17.00 -2.01 4.86
N LYS A 102 -17.13 -3.18 4.24
CA LYS A 102 -16.04 -3.80 3.49
C LYS A 102 -15.63 -2.93 2.31
N THR A 103 -16.58 -2.41 1.54
CA THR A 103 -16.28 -1.50 0.43
C THR A 103 -15.65 -0.19 0.89
N GLU A 104 -16.08 0.36 2.03
CA GLU A 104 -15.46 1.54 2.63
C GLU A 104 -14.03 1.26 3.10
N MET A 105 -13.79 0.09 3.72
CA MET A 105 -12.46 -0.33 4.14
C MET A 105 -11.52 -0.54 2.95
N ASP A 106 -12.00 -1.17 1.87
CA ASP A 106 -11.23 -1.35 0.64
C ASP A 106 -10.89 0.01 0.00
N ALA A 107 -11.84 0.95 -0.01
CA ALA A 107 -11.61 2.32 -0.48
C ALA A 107 -10.63 3.11 0.42
N ALA A 108 -10.70 2.92 1.75
CA ALA A 108 -9.76 3.52 2.68
C ALA A 108 -8.34 2.94 2.53
N ASN A 109 -8.21 1.63 2.33
CA ASN A 109 -6.94 0.98 2.05
C ASN A 109 -6.32 1.49 0.74
N ALA A 110 -7.12 1.66 -0.32
CA ALA A 110 -6.64 2.25 -1.58
C ALA A 110 -6.08 3.68 -1.37
N LYS A 111 -6.76 4.50 -0.54
CA LYS A 111 -6.27 5.85 -0.18
C LYS A 111 -4.98 5.79 0.64
N ILE A 112 -4.84 4.82 1.55
CA ILE A 112 -3.62 4.61 2.33
C ILE A 112 -2.44 4.27 1.41
N ASP A 113 -2.65 3.38 0.45
CA ASP A 113 -1.61 3.01 -0.53
C ASP A 113 -1.23 4.18 -1.43
N GLU A 114 -2.21 4.97 -1.88
CA GLU A 114 -1.96 6.21 -2.64
C GLU A 114 -1.14 7.21 -1.82
N LEU A 115 -1.51 7.45 -0.56
CA LEU A 115 -0.78 8.34 0.35
C LEU A 115 0.64 7.83 0.62
N ARG A 116 0.82 6.51 0.76
CA ARG A 116 2.13 5.90 0.96
C ARG A 116 3.04 6.10 -0.26
N ASN A 117 2.50 5.97 -1.46
CA ASN A 117 3.24 6.23 -2.70
C ASN A 117 3.61 7.71 -2.82
N LYS A 118 2.68 8.63 -2.56
CA LYS A 118 2.96 10.08 -2.53
C LYS A 118 4.04 10.44 -1.50
N LYS A 119 3.99 9.84 -0.31
CA LYS A 119 5.02 10.03 0.71
C LYS A 119 6.40 9.59 0.21
N ALA A 120 6.49 8.42 -0.44
CA ALA A 120 7.75 7.92 -0.98
C ALA A 120 8.31 8.81 -2.11
N GLU A 121 7.45 9.39 -2.94
CA GLU A 121 7.85 10.34 -4.00
C GLU A 121 8.36 11.67 -3.42
N VAL A 122 7.64 12.22 -2.43
CA VAL A 122 8.09 13.41 -1.69
C VAL A 122 9.43 13.16 -1.00
N GLU A 123 9.62 11.99 -0.38
CA GLU A 123 10.88 11.67 0.30
C GLU A 123 12.06 11.54 -0.67
N LYS A 124 11.83 10.97 -1.87
CA LYS A 124 12.85 10.95 -2.94
C LYS A 124 13.21 12.36 -3.42
N SER A 125 12.21 13.20 -3.70
CA SER A 125 12.48 14.59 -4.13
C SER A 125 13.22 15.38 -3.05
N ILE A 126 12.90 15.20 -1.77
CA ILE A 126 13.65 15.82 -0.65
C ILE A 126 15.11 15.36 -0.67
N GLN A 127 15.38 14.07 -0.84
CA GLN A 127 16.76 13.56 -0.93
C GLN A 127 17.52 14.12 -2.14
N GLU A 128 16.85 14.29 -3.29
CA GLU A 128 17.45 14.92 -4.47
C GLU A 128 17.74 16.41 -4.24
N PHE A 129 16.85 17.14 -3.59
CA PHE A 129 17.09 18.53 -3.20
C PHE A 129 18.22 18.67 -2.19
N GLU A 130 18.32 17.77 -1.21
CA GLU A 130 19.40 17.78 -0.22
C GLU A 130 20.76 17.47 -0.87
N LYS A 131 20.82 16.49 -1.78
CA LYS A 131 22.02 16.23 -2.61
C LYS A 131 22.41 17.43 -3.47
N SER A 132 21.42 18.10 -4.05
CA SER A 132 21.67 19.29 -4.88
C SER A 132 22.18 20.46 -4.05
N LEU A 133 21.63 20.67 -2.84
CA LEU A 133 22.06 21.71 -1.92
C LEU A 133 23.47 21.46 -1.40
N THR A 134 23.78 20.21 -1.02
CA THR A 134 25.13 19.83 -0.59
C THR A 134 26.15 20.02 -1.72
N SER A 135 25.85 19.56 -2.94
CA SER A 135 26.70 19.81 -4.12
C SER A 135 26.90 21.31 -4.36
N CYS A 136 25.84 22.11 -4.37
CA CYS A 136 25.90 23.56 -4.57
C CYS A 136 26.76 24.26 -3.52
N ASN A 137 26.65 23.87 -2.25
CA ASN A 137 27.50 24.44 -1.19
C ASN A 137 28.98 24.06 -1.38
N THR A 138 29.29 22.80 -1.73
CA THR A 138 30.67 22.40 -2.00
C THR A 138 31.27 23.12 -3.21
N GLU A 139 30.48 23.30 -4.28
CA GLU A 139 30.89 24.07 -5.46
C GLU A 139 31.13 25.53 -5.12
N LYS A 140 30.28 26.13 -4.28
CA LYS A 140 30.46 27.50 -3.80
C LYS A 140 31.74 27.67 -3.00
N GLU A 141 32.04 26.77 -2.06
CA GLU A 141 33.29 26.79 -1.29
C GLU A 141 34.52 26.62 -2.20
N ALA A 142 34.45 25.71 -3.17
CA ALA A 142 35.51 25.52 -4.16
C ALA A 142 35.69 26.77 -5.03
N ALA A 143 34.60 27.41 -5.46
CA ALA A 143 34.64 28.64 -6.24
C ALA A 143 35.22 29.81 -5.44
N ASP A 144 34.86 29.96 -4.17
CA ASP A 144 35.39 31.02 -3.31
C ASP A 144 36.87 30.80 -2.96
N THR A 145 37.30 29.54 -2.80
CA THR A 145 38.72 29.19 -2.65
C THR A 145 39.51 29.54 -3.92
N LYS A 146 39.02 29.11 -5.09
CA LYS A 146 39.62 29.46 -6.39
C LYS A 146 39.67 30.96 -6.62
N LYS A 147 38.63 31.72 -6.24
CA LYS A 147 38.64 33.18 -6.33
C LYS A 147 39.75 33.79 -5.47
N LYS A 148 39.97 33.29 -4.25
CA LYS A 148 41.06 33.76 -3.38
C LYS A 148 42.43 33.49 -4.00
N GLU A 149 42.65 32.28 -4.51
CA GLU A 149 43.91 31.92 -5.19
C GLU A 149 44.14 32.77 -6.45
N VAL A 150 43.12 32.95 -7.29
CA VAL A 150 43.17 33.80 -8.48
C VAL A 150 43.43 35.26 -8.09
N TRP A 151 42.82 35.75 -7.01
CA TRP A 151 43.05 37.11 -6.52
C TRP A 151 44.47 37.31 -5.98
N GLU A 152 44.99 36.34 -5.23
CA GLU A 152 46.36 36.40 -4.70
C GLU A 152 47.40 36.33 -5.82
N THR A 153 47.23 35.41 -6.77
CA THR A 153 48.10 35.30 -7.95
C THR A 153 48.03 36.55 -8.83
N MET A 154 46.84 37.10 -9.06
CA MET A 154 46.66 38.37 -9.78
C MET A 154 47.40 39.53 -9.12
N ASN A 155 47.38 39.61 -7.79
CA ASN A 155 48.09 40.67 -7.06
C ASN A 155 49.60 40.51 -7.10
N LYS A 156 50.12 39.28 -6.95
CA LYS A 156 51.55 38.99 -7.13
C LYS A 156 52.01 39.37 -8.53
N LEU A 157 51.29 38.92 -9.56
CA LEU A 157 51.62 39.21 -10.96
C LEU A 157 51.64 40.72 -11.26
N LYS A 158 50.72 41.49 -10.67
CA LYS A 158 50.72 42.96 -10.77
C LYS A 158 51.93 43.59 -10.11
N ALA A 159 52.34 43.10 -8.94
CA ALA A 159 53.53 43.58 -8.26
C ALA A 159 54.80 43.25 -9.05
N ASP A 160 54.95 42.01 -9.51
CA ASP A 160 56.08 41.55 -10.33
C ASP A 160 56.18 42.36 -11.63
N HIS A 161 55.04 42.62 -12.29
CA HIS A 161 55.01 43.44 -13.50
C HIS A 161 55.41 44.91 -13.23
N ALA A 162 55.01 45.48 -12.10
CA ALA A 162 55.41 46.84 -11.72
C ALA A 162 56.91 46.93 -11.42
N GLU A 163 57.46 45.94 -10.71
CA GLU A 163 58.90 45.86 -10.42
C GLU A 163 59.72 45.64 -11.70
N ALA A 164 59.32 44.69 -12.54
CA ALA A 164 59.98 44.42 -13.82
C ALA A 164 59.97 45.66 -14.74
N LYS A 165 58.86 46.41 -14.75
CA LYS A 165 58.76 47.67 -15.50
C LYS A 165 59.74 48.72 -14.97
N LYS A 166 59.81 48.92 -13.66
CA LYS A 166 60.74 49.88 -13.04
C LYS A 166 62.20 49.51 -13.34
N LYS A 167 62.55 48.24 -13.22
CA LYS A 167 63.90 47.74 -13.52
C LYS A 167 64.25 47.93 -15.00
N ALA A 168 63.32 47.62 -15.92
CA ALA A 168 63.52 47.87 -17.33
C ALA A 168 63.70 49.37 -17.64
N GLU A 169 62.93 50.26 -17.00
CA GLU A 169 63.09 51.72 -17.15
C GLU A 169 64.46 52.20 -16.65
N GLU A 170 64.94 51.69 -15.50
CA GLU A 170 66.27 52.00 -14.95
C GLU A 170 67.41 51.51 -15.86
N ASP A 171 67.31 50.27 -16.36
CA ASP A 171 68.29 49.69 -17.28
C ASP A 171 68.33 50.46 -18.61
N ILE A 172 67.17 50.85 -19.15
CA ILE A 172 67.08 51.68 -20.36
C ILE A 172 67.76 53.04 -20.15
N GLN A 173 67.54 53.70 -19.02
CA GLN A 173 68.19 54.98 -18.71
C GLN A 173 69.70 54.83 -18.56
N THR A 174 70.15 53.78 -17.88
CA THR A 174 71.58 53.48 -17.69
C THR A 174 72.27 53.21 -19.03
N LEU A 175 71.66 52.37 -19.88
CA LEU A 175 72.17 52.08 -21.23
C LEU A 175 72.21 53.35 -22.09
N LYS A 176 71.18 54.19 -22.01
CA LYS A 176 71.17 55.48 -22.73
C LYS A 176 72.34 56.37 -22.31
N GLN A 177 72.64 56.44 -21.01
CA GLN A 177 73.79 57.21 -20.51
C GLN A 177 75.12 56.62 -20.99
N GLN A 178 75.29 55.30 -20.91
CA GLN A 178 76.50 54.63 -21.41
C GLN A 178 76.72 54.85 -22.91
N ILE A 179 75.65 54.83 -23.71
CA ILE A 179 75.73 55.11 -25.15
C ILE A 179 76.22 56.55 -25.37
N LEU A 180 75.63 57.53 -24.68
CA LEU A 180 76.07 58.93 -24.79
C LEU A 180 77.53 59.13 -24.38
N ASP A 181 77.97 58.50 -23.29
CA ASP A 181 79.37 58.58 -22.83
C ASP A 181 80.33 57.91 -23.82
N LYS A 182 79.96 56.76 -24.39
CA LYS A 182 80.76 56.08 -25.42
C LYS A 182 80.79 56.86 -26.73
N ASP A 183 79.67 57.42 -27.17
CA ASP A 183 79.60 58.27 -28.37
C ASP A 183 80.48 59.51 -28.20
N LYS A 184 80.44 60.15 -27.03
CA LYS A 184 81.32 61.28 -26.70
C LYS A 184 82.80 60.90 -26.73
N ALA A 185 83.15 59.75 -26.16
CA ALA A 185 84.53 59.25 -26.20
C ALA A 185 84.98 58.95 -27.63
N ILE A 186 84.16 58.26 -28.44
CA ILE A 186 84.45 57.96 -29.84
C ILE A 186 84.63 59.26 -30.64
N CYS A 187 83.78 60.25 -30.43
CA CYS A 187 83.88 61.55 -31.10
C CYS A 187 85.12 62.36 -30.70
N ALA A 188 85.66 62.18 -29.49
CA ALA A 188 86.92 62.80 -29.09
C ALA A 188 88.14 62.24 -29.83
N PHE A 189 88.08 60.98 -30.26
CA PHE A 189 89.12 60.34 -31.07
C PHE A 189 88.88 60.47 -32.59
N ALA A 190 87.74 61.02 -33.00
CA ALA A 190 87.40 61.17 -34.40
C ALA A 190 88.15 62.35 -35.04
N ASP A 191 88.83 62.08 -36.16
CA ASP A 191 89.56 63.09 -36.91
C ASP A 191 88.59 64.06 -37.61
N MET A 192 88.42 65.25 -37.03
CA MET A 192 87.46 66.28 -37.46
C MET A 192 87.79 66.90 -38.82
N THR A 193 88.91 66.51 -39.45
CA THR A 193 89.29 66.92 -40.81
C THR A 193 88.57 66.12 -41.90
N LYS A 194 87.93 64.98 -41.56
CA LYS A 194 87.09 64.19 -42.47
C LYS A 194 85.61 64.58 -42.35
N GLU A 195 84.98 64.90 -43.49
CA GLU A 195 83.56 65.30 -43.59
C GLU A 195 82.59 64.31 -42.92
N GLU A 196 82.89 63.01 -42.94
CA GLU A 196 82.03 61.98 -42.35
C GLU A 196 82.04 61.97 -40.82
N ALA A 197 83.19 62.26 -40.20
CA ALA A 197 83.30 62.44 -38.75
C ALA A 197 82.57 63.72 -38.30
N LYS A 198 82.62 64.78 -39.11
CA LYS A 198 81.89 66.04 -38.89
C LYS A 198 80.37 65.85 -38.89
N LYS A 199 79.83 64.99 -39.77
CA LYS A 199 78.39 64.72 -39.84
C LYS A 199 77.86 63.87 -38.67
N LEU A 200 78.64 62.91 -38.19
CA LEU A 200 78.23 62.00 -37.10
C LEU A 200 78.41 62.60 -35.71
N CYS A 201 79.47 63.38 -35.49
CA CYS A 201 79.81 63.96 -34.19
C CYS A 201 79.42 65.45 -34.04
N GLY A 202 79.11 66.15 -35.13
CA GLY A 202 78.79 67.58 -35.13
C GLY A 202 77.44 67.94 -34.50
N THR A 203 76.51 67.00 -34.37
CA THR A 203 75.20 67.23 -33.73
C THR A 203 75.23 67.09 -32.21
N ALA A 204 76.25 66.42 -31.63
CA ALA A 204 76.40 66.25 -30.19
C ALA A 204 76.69 67.57 -29.44
N ALA A 205 77.15 68.61 -30.15
CA ALA A 205 77.41 69.93 -29.56
C ALA A 205 76.17 70.85 -29.49
N ALA A 206 75.01 70.44 -30.04
CA ALA A 206 73.81 71.28 -30.12
C ALA A 206 72.64 70.84 -29.23
N ALA A 207 72.82 69.83 -28.38
CA ALA A 207 71.77 69.32 -27.48
C ALA A 207 72.22 69.32 -26.00
N ALA A 208 72.86 70.41 -25.56
CA ALA A 208 73.00 70.78 -24.15
C ALA A 208 72.06 71.94 -23.85
#